data_AF-A0A127QHY7-F1
#
_entry.id   AF-A0A127QHY7-F1
#
_cell.length_a   1.000
_cell.length_b   1.000
_cell.length_c   1.000
_cell.angle_alpha   90.00
_cell.angle_beta   90.00
_cell.angle_gamma   90.00
#
_symmetry.space_group_name_H-M   'P 1'
#
loop_
_entity.id
_entity.type
_entity.pdbx_description
1 polymer ?
#
loop_
_entity_poly.entity_id
_entity_poly.type
_entity_poly.pdbx_seq_one_letter_code
_entity_poly.pdbx_strand_id
1 'polypeptide(L)'
;MVLISEDGLKPSLMKEIDLNLNAHGLIKVRVFGDDREARIAIYETICEKLGAAPIQHIGKLLVLYRPQKDAVKEHSETRGKGMREVTIVKPSPSGTKRPSVTKVMVKGNERVTQGGNIKRAKPRQKSSKKSALGR
;
A
#
# COMPACT_ATOMS: atom_id res chain seq x y z
N MET A 1 -7.65 13.75 5.97
CA MET A 1 -8.27 15.09 6.16
C MET A 1 -8.73 15.16 7.60
N VAL A 2 -8.44 16.25 8.29
CA VAL A 2 -8.80 16.42 9.72
C VAL A 2 -9.83 17.53 9.85
N LEU A 3 -10.74 17.39 10.82
CA LEU A 3 -11.81 18.32 11.14
C LEU A 3 -11.60 18.81 12.58
N ILE A 4 -11.60 20.12 12.80
CA ILE A 4 -11.52 20.75 14.12
C ILE A 4 -12.91 21.31 14.42
N SER A 5 -13.58 20.75 15.42
CA SER A 5 -14.88 21.22 15.92
C SER A 5 -14.79 22.64 16.52
N GLU A 6 -15.94 23.24 16.82
CA GLU A 6 -16.02 24.59 17.41
C GLU A 6 -15.36 24.69 18.80
N ASP A 7 -15.23 23.57 19.51
CA ASP A 7 -14.47 23.46 20.77
C ASP A 7 -12.96 23.76 20.64
N GLY A 8 -12.46 23.98 19.41
CA GLY A 8 -11.08 24.37 19.15
C GLY A 8 -10.05 23.24 19.21
N LEU A 9 -8.78 23.63 19.38
CA LEU A 9 -7.62 22.75 19.24
C LEU A 9 -7.37 21.91 20.50
N LYS A 10 -7.82 20.65 20.49
CA LYS A 10 -7.57 19.68 21.57
C LYS A 10 -6.26 18.89 21.37
N PRO A 11 -5.63 18.39 22.45
CA PRO A 11 -4.41 17.57 22.34
C PRO A 11 -4.59 16.28 21.52
N SER A 12 -5.79 15.70 21.52
CA SER A 12 -6.13 14.54 20.68
C SER A 12 -6.03 14.86 19.20
N LEU A 13 -6.59 16.00 18.78
CA LEU A 13 -6.55 16.46 17.40
C LEU A 13 -5.11 16.75 16.94
N MET A 14 -4.25 17.26 17.83
CA MET A 14 -2.83 17.47 17.51
C MET A 14 -2.14 16.16 17.13
N LYS A 15 -2.41 15.07 17.85
CA LYS A 15 -1.86 13.73 17.53
C LYS A 15 -2.39 13.19 16.21
N GLU A 16 -3.68 13.41 15.92
CA GLU A 16 -4.28 13.00 14.66
C GLU A 16 -3.68 13.77 13.47
N ILE A 17 -3.44 15.08 13.63
CA ILE A 17 -2.81 15.92 12.61
C ILE A 17 -1.38 15.42 12.34
N ASP A 18 -0.59 15.13 13.38
CA ASP A 18 0.76 14.59 13.24
C ASP A 18 0.75 13.24 12.50
N LEU A 19 -0.13 12.31 12.88
CA LEU A 19 -0.29 11.03 12.20
C LEU A 19 -0.63 11.21 10.71
N ASN A 20 -1.55 12.11 10.40
CA ASN A 20 -1.96 12.39 9.02
C ASN A 20 -0.84 13.04 8.21
N LEU A 21 -0.08 13.97 8.80
CA LEU A 21 1.10 14.57 8.15
C LEU A 21 2.19 13.53 7.88
N ASN A 22 2.43 12.62 8.83
CA ASN A 22 3.41 11.55 8.65
C ASN A 22 2.97 10.54 7.57
N ALA A 23 1.67 10.28 7.41
CA ALA A 23 1.13 9.33 6.45
C ALA A 23 0.95 9.88 5.03
N HIS A 24 0.64 11.18 4.87
CA HIS A 24 0.31 11.78 3.57
C HIS A 24 1.22 12.93 3.13
N GLY A 25 1.99 13.53 4.05
CA GLY A 25 2.84 14.70 3.78
C GLY A 25 2.08 16.01 3.60
N LEU A 26 1.06 16.03 2.75
CA LEU A 26 0.20 17.19 2.49
C LEU A 26 -1.22 16.90 2.99
N ILE A 27 -1.74 17.76 3.88
CA ILE A 27 -3.08 17.60 4.45
C ILE A 27 -3.88 18.90 4.40
N LYS A 28 -5.20 18.75 4.33
CA LYS A 28 -6.16 19.83 4.60
C LYS A 28 -6.83 19.60 5.95
N VAL A 29 -6.88 20.65 6.75
CA VAL A 29 -7.55 20.72 8.05
C VAL A 29 -8.70 21.71 7.94
N ARG A 30 -9.91 21.28 8.27
CA ARG A 30 -11.09 22.15 8.25
C ARG A 30 -11.41 22.59 9.68
N VAL A 31 -11.42 23.90 9.93
CA VAL A 31 -11.75 24.47 11.23
C VAL A 31 -13.18 25.00 11.20
N PHE A 32 -14.02 24.49 12.11
CA PHE A 32 -15.36 25.00 12.35
C PHE A 32 -15.27 26.16 13.34
N GLY A 33 -15.98 27.25 13.05
CA GLY A 33 -15.87 28.53 13.75
C GLY A 33 -15.76 29.69 12.75
N ASP A 34 -16.38 30.82 13.08
CA ASP A 34 -16.44 31.98 12.19
C ASP A 34 -15.34 33.01 12.46
N ASP A 35 -14.73 32.98 13.64
CA ASP A 35 -13.61 33.86 13.98
C ASP A 35 -12.36 33.55 13.14
N ARG A 36 -11.90 34.57 12.40
CA ARG A 36 -10.73 34.51 11.53
C ARG A 36 -9.43 34.53 12.33
N GLU A 37 -9.38 35.28 13.42
CA GLU A 37 -8.17 35.44 14.23
C GLU A 37 -7.84 34.13 14.94
N ALA A 38 -8.84 33.48 15.56
CA ALA A 38 -8.70 32.15 16.12
C ALA A 38 -8.18 31.11 15.10
N ARG A 39 -8.65 31.13 13.85
CA ARG A 39 -8.17 30.20 12.81
C ARG A 39 -6.70 30.42 12.47
N ILE A 40 -6.26 31.67 12.39
CA ILE A 40 -4.85 32.01 12.12
C ILE A 40 -3.98 31.56 13.30
N ALA A 41 -4.39 31.84 14.53
CA ALA A 41 -3.67 31.40 15.72
C ALA A 41 -3.55 29.87 15.81
N ILE A 42 -4.62 29.13 15.48
CA ILE A 42 -4.59 27.66 15.40
C ILE A 42 -3.60 27.20 14.34
N TYR A 43 -3.59 27.85 13.18
CA TYR A 43 -2.71 27.49 12.06
C TYR A 43 -1.23 27.66 12.43
N GLU A 44 -0.88 28.80 13.02
CA GLU A 44 0.47 29.08 13.51
C GLU A 44 0.89 28.10 14.60
N THR A 45 0.01 27.86 15.58
CA THR A 45 0.24 26.91 16.68
C THR A 45 0.52 25.49 16.16
N ILE A 46 -0.19 25.03 15.14
CA ILE A 46 0.02 23.71 14.54
C ILE A 46 1.38 23.67 13.81
N CYS A 47 1.70 24.70 13.04
CA CYS A 47 2.97 24.78 12.31
C CYS A 47 4.16 24.76 13.26
N GLU A 48 4.11 25.55 14.34
CA GLU A 48 5.16 25.60 15.36
C GLU A 48 5.35 24.28 16.09
N LYS A 49 4.25 23.65 16.54
CA LYS A 49 4.32 22.42 17.35
C LYS A 49 4.73 21.19 16.55
N LEU A 50 4.30 21.08 15.30
CA LEU A 50 4.54 19.89 14.46
C LEU A 50 5.68 20.07 13.45
N GLY A 51 6.25 21.28 13.35
CA GLY A 51 7.24 21.60 12.33
C GLY A 51 6.68 21.45 10.92
N ALA A 52 5.40 21.78 10.73
CA ALA A 52 4.73 21.75 9.44
C ALA A 52 4.84 23.11 8.74
N ALA A 53 4.98 23.09 7.42
CA ALA A 53 5.00 24.29 6.59
C ALA A 53 3.55 24.76 6.31
N PRO A 54 3.26 26.05 6.51
CA PRO A 54 2.00 26.64 6.10
C PRO A 54 2.00 26.86 4.58
N ILE A 55 1.06 26.24 3.84
CA ILE A 55 0.93 26.46 2.39
C ILE A 55 -0.14 27.50 2.09
N GLN A 56 -1.38 27.25 2.53
CA GLN A 56 -2.51 28.09 2.15
C GLN A 56 -3.63 28.04 3.18
N HIS A 57 -4.31 29.16 3.32
CA HIS A 57 -5.55 29.28 4.09
C HIS A 57 -6.68 29.73 3.15
N ILE A 58 -7.71 28.89 3.00
CA ILE A 58 -8.89 29.15 2.16
C ILE A 58 -10.13 29.11 3.06
N GLY A 59 -10.53 30.26 3.59
CA GLY A 59 -11.73 30.41 4.40
C GLY A 59 -11.67 29.59 5.70
N LYS A 60 -12.27 28.39 5.69
CA LYS A 60 -12.29 27.44 6.82
C LYS A 60 -11.31 26.27 6.64
N LEU A 61 -10.56 26.24 5.54
CA LEU A 61 -9.60 25.20 5.20
C LEU A 61 -8.16 25.71 5.37
N LEU A 62 -7.36 24.96 6.12
CA LEU A 62 -5.93 25.16 6.33
C LEU A 62 -5.17 24.04 5.62
N VAL A 63 -4.22 24.40 4.77
CA VAL A 63 -3.38 23.47 4.01
C VAL A 63 -1.99 23.45 4.63
N LEU A 64 -1.60 22.28 5.14
CA LEU A 64 -0.36 22.06 5.88
C LEU A 64 0.47 21.00 5.16
N TYR A 65 1.80 21.20 5.13
CA TYR A 65 2.72 20.27 4.52
C TYR A 65 3.91 19.93 5.41
N ARG A 66 4.33 18.67 5.38
CA ARG A 66 5.56 18.18 5.98
C ARG A 66 6.23 17.20 5.01
N PRO A 67 7.53 17.35 4.71
CA PRO A 67 8.22 16.38 3.87
C PRO A 67 8.17 15.02 4.55
N GLN A 68 7.62 14.02 3.85
CA GLN A 68 7.65 12.65 4.32
C GLN A 68 9.07 12.13 4.15
N LYS A 69 9.59 11.42 5.16
CA LYS A 69 10.75 10.56 4.93
C LYS A 69 10.30 9.50 3.94
N ASP A 70 11.01 9.36 2.82
CA ASP A 70 10.76 8.31 1.85
C ASP A 70 10.82 6.96 2.57
N ALA A 71 9.66 6.43 2.90
CA ALA A 71 9.55 5.07 3.39
C ALA A 71 9.93 4.20 2.20
N VAL A 72 11.15 3.67 2.22
CA VAL A 72 11.58 2.62 1.31
C VAL A 72 10.55 1.51 1.46
N LYS A 73 9.64 1.41 0.48
CA LYS A 73 8.66 0.34 0.45
C LYS A 73 9.49 -0.92 0.26
N GLU A 74 9.75 -1.63 1.35
CA GLU A 74 10.41 -2.92 1.27
C GLU A 74 9.57 -3.80 0.35
N HIS A 75 10.14 -4.10 -0.82
CA HIS A 75 9.56 -5.08 -1.70
C HIS A 75 9.63 -6.41 -0.98
N SER A 76 8.48 -6.89 -0.50
CA SER A 76 8.42 -8.21 0.12
C SER A 76 9.01 -9.25 -0.85
N GLU A 77 10.09 -9.89 -0.42
CA GLU A 77 10.75 -10.95 -1.19
C GLU A 77 9.81 -12.15 -1.44
N THR A 78 8.71 -12.22 -0.71
CA THR A 78 7.64 -13.20 -0.87
C THR A 78 6.68 -12.87 -2.02
N ARG A 79 7.13 -12.20 -3.08
CA ARG A 79 6.38 -12.17 -4.35
C ARG A 79 6.37 -13.59 -4.92
N GLY A 80 5.17 -14.16 -5.05
CA GLY A 80 4.98 -15.45 -5.72
C GLY A 80 5.58 -15.42 -7.14
N LYS A 81 5.86 -16.61 -7.70
CA LYS A 81 6.39 -16.71 -9.07
C LYS A 81 5.47 -15.95 -10.03
N GLY A 82 6.02 -15.03 -10.81
CA GLY A 82 5.25 -14.29 -11.82
C GLY A 82 4.75 -15.19 -12.96
N MET A 83 4.04 -14.61 -13.93
CA MET A 83 3.62 -15.31 -15.14
C MET A 83 4.84 -15.79 -15.93
N ARG A 84 4.85 -17.06 -16.36
CA ARG A 84 5.95 -17.63 -17.14
C ARG A 84 5.39 -18.44 -18.30
N GLU A 85 5.98 -18.28 -19.47
CA GLU A 85 5.71 -19.14 -20.62
C GLU A 85 6.46 -20.46 -20.45
N VAL A 86 5.75 -21.59 -20.55
CA VAL A 86 6.33 -22.92 -20.45
C VAL A 86 6.03 -23.67 -21.74
N THR A 87 7.05 -24.28 -22.32
CA THR A 87 6.91 -25.13 -23.50
C THR A 87 6.56 -26.55 -23.05
N ILE A 88 5.40 -27.04 -23.47
CA ILE A 88 4.91 -28.39 -23.18
C ILE A 88 5.17 -29.25 -24.42
N VAL A 89 6.00 -30.28 -24.26
CA VAL A 89 6.28 -31.26 -25.30
C VAL A 89 5.50 -32.53 -24.96
N LYS A 90 4.47 -32.85 -25.75
CA LYS A 90 3.69 -34.08 -25.58
C LYS A 90 4.20 -35.14 -26.56
N PRO A 91 4.70 -36.31 -26.06
CA PRO A 91 5.09 -37.40 -26.93
C PRO A 91 3.86 -37.96 -27.66
N SER A 92 4.04 -38.41 -28.90
CA SER A 92 2.96 -39.07 -29.64
C SER A 92 2.61 -40.41 -28.97
N PRO A 93 1.32 -40.72 -28.76
CA PRO A 93 0.90 -42.00 -28.17
C PRO A 93 1.40 -43.24 -28.93
N SER A 94 1.67 -43.10 -30.24
CA SER A 94 2.06 -44.21 -31.12
C SER A 94 3.58 -44.32 -31.32
N GLY A 95 4.39 -43.40 -30.77
CA GLY A 95 5.86 -43.39 -30.93
C GLY A 95 6.38 -43.06 -32.33
N THR A 96 5.57 -43.23 -33.38
CA THR A 96 5.96 -43.04 -34.79
C THR A 96 5.81 -41.61 -35.29
N LYS A 97 5.00 -40.78 -34.61
CA LYS A 97 4.74 -39.39 -35.03
C LYS A 97 5.58 -38.40 -34.22
N ARG A 98 5.89 -37.27 -34.84
CA ARG A 98 6.61 -36.15 -34.19
C ARG A 98 5.83 -35.67 -32.95
N PRO A 99 6.52 -35.37 -31.84
CA PRO A 99 5.87 -34.84 -30.63
C PRO A 99 5.25 -33.47 -30.90
N SER A 100 4.13 -33.16 -30.25
CA SER A 100 3.50 -31.84 -30.36
C SER A 100 4.10 -30.89 -29.32
N VAL A 101 4.47 -29.70 -29.77
CA VAL A 101 5.07 -28.65 -28.94
C VAL A 101 4.06 -27.52 -28.81
N THR A 102 3.59 -27.24 -27.60
CA THR A 102 2.69 -26.12 -27.33
C THR A 102 3.30 -25.18 -26.29
N LYS A 103 3.33 -23.88 -26.59
CA LYS A 103 3.72 -22.86 -25.61
C LYS A 103 2.48 -22.43 -24.85
N VAL A 104 2.54 -22.50 -23.52
CA VAL A 104 1.40 -22.13 -22.68
C VAL A 104 1.86 -21.19 -21.57
N MET A 105 1.06 -20.16 -21.32
CA MET A 105 1.28 -19.21 -20.25
C MET A 105 0.80 -19.80 -18.92
N VAL A 106 1.70 -19.90 -17.95
CA VAL A 106 1.41 -20.41 -16.60
C VAL A 106 1.38 -19.23 -15.63
N LYS A 107 0.25 -19.05 -14.94
CA LYS A 107 0.08 -18.01 -13.93
C LYS A 107 0.79 -18.39 -12.62
N GLY A 108 1.05 -17.42 -11.76
CA GLY A 108 1.80 -17.62 -10.51
C GLY A 108 1.17 -18.63 -9.51
N ASN A 109 -0.13 -18.89 -9.65
CA ASN A 109 -0.89 -19.85 -8.87
C ASN A 109 -1.12 -21.19 -9.60
N GLU A 110 -0.52 -21.41 -10.77
CA GLU A 110 -0.68 -22.58 -11.61
C GLU A 110 0.61 -23.41 -11.69
N ARG A 111 0.49 -24.68 -12.07
CA ARG A 111 1.61 -25.59 -12.36
C ARG A 111 1.30 -26.46 -13.58
N VAL A 112 2.34 -26.83 -14.31
CA VAL A 112 2.27 -27.88 -15.35
C VAL A 112 2.45 -29.24 -14.69
N THR A 113 1.56 -30.19 -14.95
CA THR A 113 1.70 -31.60 -14.51
C THR A 113 2.50 -32.43 -15.50
N GLN A 114 2.98 -33.62 -15.11
CA GLN A 114 3.72 -34.53 -15.99
C GLN A 114 3.03 -34.80 -17.34
N GLY A 115 1.69 -34.91 -17.36
CA GLY A 115 0.91 -35.06 -18.61
C GLY A 115 0.74 -33.78 -19.45
N GLY A 116 1.42 -32.68 -19.12
CA GLY A 116 1.34 -31.42 -19.86
C GLY A 116 0.02 -30.67 -19.69
N ASN A 117 -0.66 -30.85 -18.56
CA ASN A 117 -1.89 -30.11 -18.22
C ASN A 117 -1.59 -29.03 -17.18
N ILE A 118 -2.24 -27.86 -17.31
CA ILE A 118 -2.14 -26.78 -16.34
C ILE A 118 -3.17 -27.03 -15.23
N LYS A 119 -2.72 -27.05 -13.98
CA LYS A 119 -3.59 -27.16 -12.79
C LYS A 119 -3.18 -26.12 -11.75
N ARG A 120 -4.12 -25.70 -10.90
CA ARG A 120 -3.79 -24.86 -9.74
C ARG A 120 -2.74 -25.53 -8.85
N ALA A 121 -1.80 -24.74 -8.37
CA ALA A 121 -0.78 -25.18 -7.42
C ALA A 121 -1.47 -25.61 -6.12
N LYS A 122 -1.16 -26.81 -5.63
CA LYS A 122 -1.65 -27.25 -4.32
C LYS A 122 -0.93 -26.43 -3.24
N PRO A 123 -1.63 -25.88 -2.23
CA PRO A 123 -0.98 -25.19 -1.13
C PRO A 123 -0.05 -26.16 -0.42
N ARG A 124 1.23 -25.81 -0.28
CA ARG A 124 2.19 -26.62 0.47
C ARG A 124 1.93 -26.38 1.96
N GLN A 125 1.64 -27.45 2.70
CA GLN A 125 1.55 -27.40 4.15
C GLN A 125 2.94 -27.04 4.69
N LYS A 126 3.08 -25.86 5.31
CA LYS A 126 4.31 -25.45 6.00
C LYS A 126 4.28 -26.00 7.42
N SER A 127 5.44 -26.39 7.94
CA SER A 127 5.60 -26.72 9.37
C SER A 127 5.16 -25.53 10.23
N SER A 128 4.46 -25.81 11.34
CA SER A 128 4.01 -24.81 12.32
C SER A 128 5.15 -23.90 12.80
N LYS A 129 6.35 -24.45 13.03
CA LYS A 129 7.55 -23.68 13.39
C LYS A 129 7.93 -22.64 12.33
N LYS A 130 7.79 -22.97 11.04
CA LYS A 130 8.14 -22.06 9.93
C LYS A 130 7.04 -21.04 9.62
N SER A 131 5.82 -21.30 10.08
CA SER A 131 4.70 -20.35 9.99
C SER A 131 4.75 -19.27 11.08
N ALA A 132 5.33 -19.59 12.24
CA ALA A 132 5.46 -18.64 13.37
C ALA A 132 6.59 -17.62 13.16
N LEU A 133 7.65 -17.99 12.44
CA LEU A 133 8.82 -17.15 12.15
C LEU A 133 8.59 -16.05 11.09
N GLY A 134 7.39 -15.96 10.51
CA GLY A 134 7.06 -15.02 9.43
C GLY A 134 5.78 -14.20 9.68
N ARG A 135 5.35 -14.09 10.94
CA ARG A 135 4.34 -13.12 11.38
C ARG A 135 5.00 -12.02 12.19
#